data_AF-A0A4R3NR31-F1
#
_entry.id   AF-A0A4R3NR31-F1
#
_cell.length_a   1.000
_cell.length_b   1.000
_cell.length_c   1.000
_cell.angle_alpha   90.00
_cell.angle_beta   90.00
_cell.angle_gamma   90.00
#
_symmetry.space_group_name_H-M   'P 1'
#
loop_
_entity.id
_entity.type
_entity.pdbx_description
1 polymer ?
#
loop_
_entity_poly.entity_id
_entity_poly.type
_entity_poly.pdbx_seq_one_letter_code
_entity_poly.pdbx_strand_id
1 'polypeptide(L)' 'MKLNYFDSGAVAKITVTSNLFQYKKHRRVVDAVLLKTHVTASTKHGLVIKTVITGKSSHVLRAYKVAVAEANR' A
#
# COMPACT_ATOMS: atom_id res chain seq x y z
N MET A 1 5.44 -2.74 9.48
CA MET A 1 4.44 -2.03 8.64
C MET A 1 3.13 -1.88 9.38
N LYS A 2 2.50 -0.71 9.33
CA LYS A 2 1.07 -0.52 9.66
C LYS A 2 0.30 -0.32 8.35
N LEU A 3 -0.76 -1.08 8.13
CA LEU A 3 -1.62 -0.98 6.96
C LEU A 3 -3.02 -0.53 7.43
N ASN A 4 -3.44 0.65 7.01
CA ASN A 4 -4.78 1.17 7.28
C ASN A 4 -5.59 1.14 5.99
N TYR A 5 -6.78 0.55 6.03
CA TYR A 5 -7.74 0.55 4.93
C TYR A 5 -8.88 1.53 5.24
N PHE A 6 -9.18 2.41 4.28
CA PHE A 6 -10.29 3.34 4.34
C PHE A 6 -11.11 3.21 3.06
N ASP A 7 -12.41 2.98 3.19
CA ASP A 7 -13.31 2.85 2.04
C ASP A 7 -14.32 4.00 2.05
N SER A 8 -14.44 4.69 0.92
CA SER A 8 -15.44 5.74 0.70
C SER A 8 -16.48 5.31 -0.34
N GLY A 9 -16.64 4.00 -0.56
CA GLY A 9 -17.64 3.40 -1.45
C GLY A 9 -17.23 3.42 -2.92
N ALA A 10 -17.05 4.61 -3.49
CA ALA A 10 -16.60 4.76 -4.89
C ALA A 10 -15.08 4.60 -5.03
N VAL A 11 -14.33 5.05 -4.02
CA VAL A 11 -12.87 5.05 -3.99
C VAL A 11 -12.42 4.50 -2.65
N ALA A 12 -11.47 3.58 -2.67
CA ALA A 12 -10.80 3.11 -1.48
C ALA A 12 -9.38 3.65 -1.42
N LYS A 13 -8.88 3.80 -0.19
CA LYS A 13 -7.58 4.31 0.14
C LYS A 13 -6.90 3.37 1.13
N ILE A 14 -5.70 2.91 0.78
CA ILE A 14 -4.82 2.21 1.72
C ILE A 14 -3.71 3.17 2.13
N THR A 15 -3.49 3.31 3.42
CA THR A 15 -2.32 4.02 3.96
C THR A 15 -1.36 2.99 4.56
N VAL A 16 -0.22 2.85 3.91
CA VAL A 16 0.87 1.99 4.33
C VAL A 16 1.91 2.87 5.02
N THR A 17 2.14 2.64 6.32
CA THR A 17 3.09 3.39 7.13
C THR A 17 4.22 2.46 7.60
N SER A 18 5.47 2.81 7.27
CA SER A 18 6.66 2.02 7.58
C SER A 18 7.79 2.87 8.13
N ASN A 19 8.61 2.28 8.99
CA ASN A 19 9.85 2.92 9.45
C ASN A 19 10.93 2.84 8.35
N LEU A 20 11.86 3.79 8.30
CA LEU A 20 12.93 3.88 7.31
C LEU A 20 13.82 2.62 7.28
N PHE A 21 14.04 1.97 8.43
CA PHE A 21 14.76 0.69 8.52
C PHE A 21 14.09 -0.45 7.73
N GLN A 22 12.77 -0.36 7.48
CA GLN A 22 12.02 -1.31 6.66
C GLN A 22 11.82 -0.82 5.22
N TYR A 23 12.58 0.19 4.75
CA TYR A 23 12.40 0.78 3.41
C TYR A 23 12.45 -0.25 2.27
N LYS A 24 13.41 -1.16 2.29
CA LYS A 24 13.53 -2.20 1.26
C LYS A 24 12.31 -3.11 1.19
N LYS A 25 11.79 -3.54 2.35
CA LYS A 25 10.57 -4.35 2.44
C LYS A 25 9.35 -3.56 1.98
N HIS A 26 9.23 -2.30 2.42
CA HIS A 26 8.13 -1.42 2.05
C HIS A 26 8.07 -1.19 0.53
N ARG A 27 9.22 -0.89 -0.10
CA ARG A 27 9.30 -0.70 -1.55
C ARG A 27 8.91 -1.97 -2.30
N ARG A 28 9.40 -3.15 -1.87
CA ARG A 28 9.02 -4.43 -2.49
C ARG A 28 7.51 -4.68 -2.43
N VAL A 29 6.87 -4.38 -1.29
CA VAL A 29 5.42 -4.54 -1.14
C VAL A 29 4.67 -3.56 -2.05
N VAL A 30 5.07 -2.29 -2.08
CA VAL A 30 4.43 -1.27 -2.93
C VAL A 30 4.59 -1.61 -4.42
N ASP A 31 5.79 -2.01 -4.85
CA ASP A 31 6.05 -2.41 -6.24
C ASP A 31 5.24 -3.66 -6.62
N ALA A 32 5.17 -4.68 -5.75
CA ALA A 32 4.36 -5.88 -5.99
C ALA A 32 2.86 -5.57 -6.12
N VAL A 33 2.37 -4.61 -5.33
CA VAL A 33 0.98 -4.15 -5.39
C VAL A 33 0.71 -3.38 -6.69
N LEU A 34 1.59 -2.45 -7.06
CA LEU A 34 1.47 -1.67 -8.30
C LEU A 34 1.53 -2.55 -9.54
N LEU A 35 2.38 -3.57 -9.55
CA LEU A 35 2.47 -4.52 -10.67
C LEU A 35 1.23 -5.40 -10.82
N LYS A 36 0.57 -5.76 -9.71
CA LYS A 36 -0.58 -6.69 -9.71
C LYS A 36 -1.93 -5.99 -9.82
N THR A 37 -1.99 -4.69 -9.56
CA THR A 37 -3.25 -3.94 -9.53
C THR A 37 -3.12 -2.58 -10.18
N HIS A 38 -4.15 -2.21 -10.96
CA HIS A 38 -4.26 -0.87 -11.56
C HIS A 38 -4.73 0.13 -10.48
N VAL A 39 -3.81 0.52 -9.59
CA VAL A 39 -4.03 1.48 -8.49
C VAL A 39 -2.95 2.55 -8.54
N THR A 40 -3.29 3.77 -8.10
CA THR A 40 -2.34 4.87 -8.03
C THR A 40 -1.70 4.89 -6.64
N ALA A 41 -0.37 4.96 -6.56
CA ALA A 41 0.34 5.08 -5.29
C ALA A 41 1.13 6.38 -5.22
N SER A 42 0.93 7.13 -4.13
CA SER A 42 1.72 8.30 -3.77
C SER A 42 2.54 8.01 -2.53
N THR A 43 3.87 8.07 -2.65
CA THR A 43 4.78 7.80 -1.54
C THR A 43 5.42 9.09 -1.04
N LYS A 44 5.24 9.39 0.24
CA LYS A 44 5.93 10.46 0.95
C LYS A 44 7.11 9.88 1.73
N HIS A 45 8.29 10.44 1.48
CA HIS A 45 9.55 10.04 2.10
C HIS A 45 9.88 11.02 3.24
N GLY A 46 10.30 10.49 4.39
CA GLY A 46 10.68 11.20 5.61
C GLY A 46 11.25 10.19 6.62
N LEU A 47 11.36 10.53 7.92
CA LEU A 47 11.75 9.55 8.97
C LEU A 47 10.84 8.31 8.99
N VAL A 48 9.59 8.48 8.55
CA VAL A 48 8.61 7.43 8.34
C VAL A 48 8.18 7.49 6.88
N ILE A 49 8.17 6.34 6.20
CA ILE A 49 7.70 6.21 4.83
C ILE A 49 6.20 6.01 4.89
N LYS A 50 5.46 6.87 4.20
CA LYS A 50 4.01 6.77 4.08
C LYS A 50 3.65 6.63 2.62
N THR A 51 3.05 5.50 2.24
CA THR A 51 2.48 5.31 0.91
C THR A 51 0.97 5.30 1.00
N VAL A 52 0.35 6.18 0.23
CA VAL A 52 -1.09 6.26 0.05
C VAL A 52 -1.40 5.62 -1.30
N ILE A 53 -2.15 4.53 -1.27
CA ILE A 53 -2.64 3.86 -2.48
C ILE A 53 -4.12 4.20 -2.61
N THR A 54 -4.53 4.74 -3.76
CA THR A 54 -5.91 5.10 -4.07
C THR A 54 -6.36 4.42 -5.35
N GLY A 55 -7.65 4.05 -5.40
CA GLY A 55 -8.23 3.44 -6.60
C GLY A 55 -9.66 2.97 -6.37
N LYS A 56 -10.22 2.28 -7.38
CA LYS A 56 -11.53 1.61 -7.26
C LYS A 56 -11.50 0.61 -6.12
N SER A 57 -12.55 0.56 -5.29
CA SER A 57 -12.59 -0.27 -4.08
C SER A 57 -12.24 -1.75 -4.36
N SER A 58 -12.75 -2.33 -5.45
CA SER A 58 -12.43 -3.71 -5.85
C SER A 58 -10.94 -3.97 -6.12
N HIS A 59 -10.26 -3.02 -6.77
CA HIS A 59 -8.83 -3.12 -7.08
C HIS A 59 -7.99 -2.93 -5.83
N VAL A 60 -8.38 -2.00 -4.96
CA VAL A 60 -7.69 -1.70 -3.71
C VAL A 60 -7.82 -2.85 -2.71
N LEU A 61 -8.96 -3.53 -2.67
CA LEU A 61 -9.15 -4.70 -1.81
C LEU A 61 -8.23 -5.87 -2.24
N ARG A 62 -8.03 -6.05 -3.55
CA ARG A 62 -7.04 -6.99 -4.09
C ARG A 62 -5.61 -6.56 -3.76
N ALA A 63 -5.31 -5.27 -3.88
CA ALA A 63 -4.03 -4.69 -3.51
C ALA A 63 -3.71 -4.93 -2.02
N TYR A 64 -4.70 -4.79 -1.14
CA TYR A 64 -4.55 -5.05 0.30
C TYR A 64 -4.16 -6.50 0.59
N LYS A 65 -4.86 -7.47 -0.04
CA LYS A 65 -4.53 -8.91 0.15
C LYS A 65 -3.10 -9.24 -0.29
N VAL A 66 -2.68 -8.70 -1.44
CA VAL A 66 -1.30 -8.83 -1.93
C VAL A 66 -0.32 -8.18 -0.96
N ALA A 67 -0.64 -6.98 -0.46
CA ALA A 67 0.22 -6.26 0.47
C ALA A 67 0.44 -7.04 1.78
N VAL A 68 -0.62 -7.66 2.31
CA VAL A 68 -0.53 -8.50 3.52
C VAL A 68 0.29 -9.77 3.25
N ALA A 69 0.08 -10.43 2.11
CA ALA A 69 0.84 -11.62 1.75
C ALA A 69 2.35 -11.33 1.59
N GLU A 70 2.71 -10.22 0.94
CA GLU A 70 4.10 -9.81 0.77
C GLU A 70 4.72 -9.24 2.06
N ALA A 71 3.91 -8.68 2.97
CA ALA A 71 4.39 -8.22 4.28
C ALA A 71 4.71 -9.39 5.23
N ASN A 72 4.06 -10.54 5.06
CA ASN A 72 4.29 -11.76 5.83
C ASN A 72 5.42 -12.64 5.25
N ARG A 73 6.03 -12.23 4.13
CA ARG A 73 7.13 -12.93 3.46
C ARG A 73 8.50 -12.35 3.83
#